data_AF-A0A7J8H7F6-F1
#
_entry.id   AF-A0A7J8H7F6-F1
#
_cell.length_a   1.000
_cell.length_b   1.000
_cell.length_c   1.000
_cell.angle_alpha   90.00
_cell.angle_beta   90.00
_cell.angle_gamma   90.00
#
_symmetry.space_group_name_H-M   'P 1'
#
loop_
_entity.id
_entity.type
_entity.pdbx_description
1 polymer ?
#
loop_
_entity_poly.entity_id
_entity_poly.type
_entity_poly.pdbx_seq_one_letter_code
_entity_poly.pdbx_strand_id
1 'polypeptide(L)'
;MLLLAQLSLPSSPSSLNEDSLSTTSELLSSRRARRIPKLVQRINSIYNAKRGKKRLKKLSMSSMETASLRDENSESESDSDDRFKAHTQRLVHIQSMLKRAPSYRTLELELLEWQERELFEYFVVVSLKKKPSRNTYLPEVSYQFPKLDRPTKQMREAEERLKAIPQFCFPDAKDWLPVSEYTSETFSFMLTGEDGSRRFGYCRRLLPSGKGPRLPEVYCVISRLGCFGLFSKVLDEVERRRGISAALVYPFMRSLMESPFPAPGKTIKVKTFLPGAGNEVLELRRPMDSRLEHVDFECLFTCLSVRQLIRIFASLLLERRVIFVADKLSTLSSCSHAVVALLYPFSWQHTFIPVLPASMIDIVCCPTPFLVGLLSSSLPKLKELPVEEALMVNLGSDRFIRQMDDEDTLLPRKLQAALEQALERKNELISQDSDSDSDDECNTLNGLVSEVFIRFFVETVGHYSLFLTQSEKGERAFQREAFRKSVASKSIRRFLEVFMESQMFAGFIQDRELRKCRAKGLFEQRVEQYLEELPDTEQSGMNKFLRGLGNKMKFLHKKN
;
A
#
# COMPACT_ATOMS: atom_id res chain seq x y z
N MET A 1 -24.31 -62.21 0.29
CA MET A 1 -25.48 -61.41 -0.15
C MET A 1 -25.12 -59.95 0.08
N LEU A 2 -24.74 -59.19 -0.96
CA LEU A 2 -25.64 -58.42 -1.85
C LEU A 2 -26.39 -57.35 -1.00
N LEU A 3 -26.28 -56.03 -1.21
CA LEU A 3 -26.19 -55.29 -2.48
C LEU A 3 -25.48 -53.93 -2.32
N LEU A 4 -24.66 -53.61 -3.33
CA LEU A 4 -24.32 -52.25 -3.79
C LEU A 4 -25.49 -51.68 -4.61
N ALA A 5 -25.79 -50.40 -4.43
CA ALA A 5 -26.61 -49.63 -5.37
C ALA A 5 -25.77 -48.48 -5.95
N GLN A 6 -25.43 -48.62 -7.24
CA GLN A 6 -25.00 -47.55 -8.14
C GLN A 6 -26.20 -46.71 -8.57
N LEU A 7 -25.96 -45.45 -8.95
CA LEU A 7 -26.61 -44.60 -9.97
C LEU A 7 -26.13 -43.16 -9.71
N SER A 8 -25.66 -42.31 -10.62
CA SER A 8 -25.18 -42.38 -12.01
C SER A 8 -24.78 -40.93 -12.36
N LEU A 9 -23.53 -40.67 -12.77
CA LEU A 9 -23.14 -39.41 -13.40
C LEU A 9 -23.62 -39.40 -14.87
N PRO A 10 -24.12 -38.28 -15.43
CA PRO A 10 -24.20 -38.12 -16.87
C PRO A 10 -22.91 -37.50 -17.42
N SER A 11 -22.38 -38.11 -18.48
CA SER A 11 -21.23 -37.67 -19.25
C SER A 11 -21.65 -37.10 -20.62
N SER A 12 -21.10 -35.92 -20.95
CA SER A 12 -20.73 -35.42 -22.31
C SER A 12 -21.85 -34.96 -23.27
N PRO A 13 -21.58 -34.25 -24.39
CA PRO A 13 -20.43 -33.43 -24.83
C PRO A 13 -20.84 -32.03 -25.40
N SER A 14 -19.91 -31.10 -25.60
CA SER A 14 -19.78 -30.29 -26.85
C SER A 14 -18.87 -29.08 -26.69
N SER A 15 -17.76 -29.14 -27.43
CA SER A 15 -16.96 -28.01 -27.89
C SER A 15 -17.79 -27.12 -28.82
N LEU A 16 -17.90 -25.82 -28.52
CA LEU A 16 -18.27 -24.81 -29.50
C LEU A 16 -17.32 -23.64 -29.40
N ASN A 17 -16.75 -23.33 -30.56
CA ASN A 17 -15.81 -22.26 -30.85
C ASN A 17 -16.41 -20.88 -30.51
N GLU A 18 -15.77 -20.14 -29.62
CA GLU A 18 -15.89 -18.66 -29.54
C GLU A 18 -14.51 -18.03 -29.75
N ASP A 19 -13.86 -18.38 -30.85
CA ASP A 19 -12.53 -17.87 -31.22
C ASP A 19 -12.59 -17.19 -32.59
N SER A 20 -13.47 -16.20 -32.72
CA SER A 20 -13.54 -15.37 -33.93
C SER A 20 -14.49 -14.18 -33.77
N LEU A 21 -14.19 -13.20 -32.91
CA LEU A 21 -14.69 -11.81 -33.06
C LEU A 21 -14.03 -10.73 -32.16
N SER A 22 -13.05 -11.04 -31.31
CA SER A 22 -12.44 -10.05 -30.38
C SER A 22 -11.13 -9.38 -30.85
N THR A 23 -10.58 -9.76 -32.01
CA THR A 23 -9.18 -9.40 -32.33
C THR A 23 -8.95 -7.94 -32.74
N THR A 24 -9.95 -7.22 -33.27
CA THR A 24 -9.78 -5.81 -33.66
C THR A 24 -9.90 -4.85 -32.48
N SER A 25 -10.78 -5.14 -31.50
CA SER A 25 -10.93 -4.33 -30.28
C SER A 25 -9.71 -4.49 -29.34
N GLU A 26 -9.17 -5.71 -29.20
CA GLU A 26 -7.94 -5.96 -28.43
C GLU A 26 -6.68 -5.37 -29.09
N LEU A 27 -6.59 -5.35 -30.42
CA LEU A 27 -5.47 -4.72 -31.11
C LEU A 27 -5.51 -3.20 -30.99
N LEU A 28 -6.70 -2.57 -31.00
CA LEU A 28 -6.86 -1.12 -30.79
C LEU A 28 -6.63 -0.73 -29.33
N SER A 29 -7.08 -1.54 -28.37
CA SER A 29 -6.77 -1.34 -26.94
C SER A 29 -5.28 -1.51 -26.65
N SER A 30 -4.60 -2.46 -27.32
CA SER A 30 -3.14 -2.63 -27.21
C SER A 30 -2.34 -1.44 -27.78
N ARG A 31 -2.89 -0.73 -28.78
CA ARG A 31 -2.26 0.49 -29.34
C ARG A 31 -2.47 1.71 -28.44
N ARG A 32 -3.63 1.85 -27.80
CA ARG A 32 -3.86 2.90 -26.76
C ARG A 32 -3.05 2.63 -25.48
N ALA A 33 -2.94 1.37 -25.05
CA ALA A 33 -2.16 0.95 -23.88
C ALA A 33 -0.64 1.20 -23.97
N ARG A 34 -0.12 1.50 -25.17
CA ARG A 34 1.29 1.82 -25.41
C ARG A 34 1.63 3.31 -25.31
N ARG A 35 0.64 4.21 -25.30
CA ARG A 35 0.95 5.65 -25.27
C ARG A 35 1.20 6.08 -23.84
N ILE A 36 2.44 6.48 -23.54
CA ILE A 36 2.82 7.03 -22.23
C ILE A 36 2.01 8.33 -22.01
N PRO A 37 1.25 8.46 -20.91
CA PRO A 37 0.52 9.70 -20.59
C PRO A 37 1.45 10.92 -20.57
N LYS A 38 0.95 12.09 -21.01
CA LYS A 38 1.74 13.33 -21.07
C LYS A 38 2.31 13.71 -19.71
N LEU A 39 1.49 13.63 -18.65
CA LEU A 39 1.96 13.82 -17.28
C LEU A 39 3.19 12.97 -16.96
N VAL A 40 3.18 11.71 -17.34
CA VAL A 40 4.30 10.78 -17.06
C VAL A 40 5.53 11.12 -17.89
N GLN A 41 5.36 11.59 -19.13
CA GLN A 41 6.48 12.10 -19.93
C GLN A 41 7.13 13.32 -19.26
N ARG A 42 6.36 14.23 -18.67
CA ARG A 42 6.88 15.38 -17.91
C ARG A 42 7.65 14.93 -16.67
N ILE A 43 7.11 13.99 -15.91
CA ILE A 43 7.81 13.37 -14.77
C ILE A 43 9.12 12.72 -15.22
N ASN A 44 9.10 11.94 -16.30
CA ASN A 44 10.30 11.31 -16.87
C ASN A 44 11.34 12.37 -17.27
N SER A 45 10.92 13.50 -17.82
CA SER A 45 11.81 14.61 -18.19
C SER A 45 12.55 15.19 -16.97
N ILE A 46 11.84 15.41 -15.85
CA ILE A 46 12.45 15.88 -14.59
C ILE A 46 13.54 14.90 -14.11
N TYR A 47 13.22 13.60 -14.07
CA TYR A 47 14.19 12.57 -13.67
C TYR A 47 15.40 12.48 -14.60
N ASN A 48 15.16 12.49 -15.91
CA ASN A 48 16.23 12.43 -16.91
C ASN A 48 17.17 13.64 -16.82
N ALA A 49 16.64 14.84 -16.54
CA ALA A 49 17.44 16.06 -16.38
C ALA A 49 18.38 16.00 -15.17
N LYS A 50 17.99 15.36 -14.07
CA LYS A 50 18.81 15.25 -12.84
C LYS A 50 19.77 14.06 -12.86
N ARG A 51 19.34 12.90 -13.37
CA ARG A 51 20.10 11.64 -13.31
C ARG A 51 21.32 11.61 -14.24
N GLY A 52 21.18 12.11 -15.47
CA GLY A 52 22.18 11.99 -16.55
C GLY A 52 21.94 10.80 -17.49
N LYS A 53 22.74 10.69 -18.57
CA LYS A 53 22.44 9.83 -19.74
C LYS A 53 22.74 8.32 -19.56
N LYS A 54 23.71 7.92 -18.73
CA LYS A 54 24.10 6.50 -18.58
C LYS A 54 23.29 5.82 -17.48
N ARG A 55 22.43 4.87 -17.89
CA ARG A 55 21.54 4.14 -16.97
C ARG A 55 22.17 2.85 -16.42
N LEU A 56 22.55 1.95 -17.32
CA LEU A 56 23.22 0.69 -17.02
C LEU A 56 24.62 0.69 -17.65
N LYS A 57 25.52 -0.12 -17.10
CA LYS A 57 26.81 -0.45 -17.73
C LYS A 57 26.55 -1.36 -18.93
N LYS A 58 27.37 -1.26 -19.98
CA LYS A 58 27.36 -2.25 -21.07
C LYS A 58 27.77 -3.60 -20.46
N LEU A 59 26.82 -4.52 -20.40
CA LEU A 59 27.06 -5.89 -19.95
C LEU A 59 27.64 -6.65 -21.15
N SER A 60 28.95 -6.89 -21.12
CA SER A 60 29.62 -7.86 -21.99
C SER A 60 29.61 -9.20 -21.27
N MET A 61 29.13 -10.26 -21.94
CA MET A 61 29.05 -11.62 -21.39
C MET A 61 30.43 -12.21 -21.03
N SER A 62 31.54 -11.61 -21.45
CA SER A 62 32.90 -12.14 -21.23
C SER A 62 33.67 -11.52 -20.05
N SER A 63 33.12 -10.51 -19.37
CA SER A 63 33.91 -9.68 -18.44
C SER A 63 33.53 -9.81 -16.96
N MET A 64 32.73 -10.82 -16.59
CA MET A 64 32.31 -11.01 -15.19
C MET A 64 33.43 -11.46 -14.25
N GLU A 65 34.61 -11.84 -14.76
CA GLU A 65 35.72 -12.29 -13.93
C GLU A 65 36.90 -11.30 -13.81
N THR A 66 37.01 -10.27 -14.66
CA THR A 66 38.13 -9.32 -14.57
C THR A 66 37.72 -7.94 -15.10
N ALA A 67 37.45 -6.99 -14.21
CA ALA A 67 37.35 -5.59 -14.59
C ALA A 67 37.96 -4.70 -13.50
N SER A 68 39.26 -4.46 -13.64
CA SER A 68 40.00 -3.43 -12.89
C SER A 68 39.49 -2.05 -13.26
N LEU A 69 39.18 -1.26 -12.23
CA LEU A 69 38.55 0.06 -12.33
C LEU A 69 39.60 1.12 -12.74
N ARG A 70 39.31 1.91 -13.78
CA ARG A 70 39.76 3.30 -13.87
C ARG A 70 38.57 4.19 -13.54
N ASP A 71 38.74 4.96 -12.47
CA ASP A 71 37.70 5.70 -11.75
C ASP A 71 37.57 7.09 -12.36
N GLU A 72 36.46 7.36 -13.03
CA GLU A 72 36.12 8.68 -13.55
C GLU A 72 34.72 9.03 -13.04
N ASN A 73 34.65 9.46 -11.79
CA ASN A 73 33.65 10.40 -11.29
C ASN A 73 34.09 10.92 -9.92
N SER A 74 34.74 12.08 -9.93
CA SER A 74 35.13 12.84 -8.75
C SER A 74 33.89 13.27 -7.95
N GLU A 75 33.63 12.56 -6.84
CA GLU A 75 32.96 13.14 -5.67
C GLU A 75 34.05 13.29 -4.61
N SER A 76 34.27 14.52 -4.14
CA SER A 76 35.26 14.96 -3.15
C SER A 76 35.53 13.96 -2.01
N GLU A 77 36.80 13.56 -1.87
CA GLU A 77 37.27 12.46 -1.02
C GLU A 77 37.19 12.70 0.50
N SER A 78 36.96 13.92 1.00
CA SER A 78 36.81 14.13 2.45
C SER A 78 35.41 13.80 2.98
N ASP A 79 34.41 13.78 2.09
CA ASP A 79 33.00 13.54 2.42
C ASP A 79 32.62 12.05 2.23
N SER A 80 33.58 11.20 1.81
CA SER A 80 33.35 9.79 1.48
C SER A 80 33.48 8.84 2.66
N ASP A 81 34.35 9.13 3.62
CA ASP A 81 34.66 8.20 4.71
C ASP A 81 33.54 8.13 5.75
N ASP A 82 33.00 9.27 6.17
CA ASP A 82 31.88 9.31 7.11
C ASP A 82 30.59 8.76 6.47
N ARG A 83 30.36 9.04 5.18
CA ARG A 83 29.27 8.41 4.41
C ARG A 83 29.45 6.90 4.28
N PHE A 84 30.69 6.42 4.15
CA PHE A 84 30.99 4.99 4.08
C PHE A 84 30.77 4.31 5.44
N LYS A 85 31.21 4.92 6.55
CA LYS A 85 30.94 4.42 7.91
C LYS A 85 29.45 4.35 8.21
N ALA A 86 28.70 5.42 7.91
CA ALA A 86 27.24 5.44 8.07
C ALA A 86 26.57 4.34 7.24
N HIS A 87 27.03 4.14 6.00
CA HIS A 87 26.57 3.06 5.12
C HIS A 87 26.83 1.66 5.69
N THR A 88 28.05 1.39 6.18
CA THR A 88 28.39 0.11 6.80
C THR A 88 27.59 -0.15 8.07
N GLN A 89 27.40 0.88 8.92
CA GLN A 89 26.57 0.77 10.13
C GLN A 89 25.12 0.41 9.78
N ARG A 90 24.54 1.04 8.75
CA ARG A 90 23.18 0.71 8.26
C ARG A 90 23.07 -0.73 7.79
N LEU A 91 24.05 -1.22 7.02
CA LEU A 91 24.07 -2.61 6.57
C LEU A 91 24.04 -3.59 7.74
N VAL A 92 24.92 -3.37 8.73
CA VAL A 92 24.98 -4.21 9.93
C VAL A 92 23.67 -4.14 10.71
N HIS A 93 23.08 -2.95 10.86
CA HIS A 93 21.81 -2.76 11.55
C HIS A 93 20.67 -3.53 10.88
N ILE A 94 20.48 -3.37 9.57
CA ILE A 94 19.42 -4.07 8.81
C ILE A 94 19.64 -5.58 8.87
N GLN A 95 20.87 -6.06 8.64
CA GLN A 95 21.19 -7.48 8.69
C GLN A 95 20.95 -8.09 10.09
N SER A 96 21.26 -7.35 11.15
CA SER A 96 20.97 -7.76 12.53
C SER A 96 19.45 -7.86 12.79
N MET A 97 18.67 -6.91 12.26
CA MET A 97 17.21 -6.95 12.41
C MET A 97 16.58 -8.12 11.67
N LEU A 98 17.04 -8.43 10.46
CA LEU A 98 16.50 -9.50 9.62
C LEU A 98 16.75 -10.91 10.18
N LYS A 99 17.90 -11.12 10.83
CA LYS A 99 18.17 -12.38 11.55
C LYS A 99 17.14 -12.70 12.63
N ARG A 100 16.38 -11.69 13.11
CA ARG A 100 15.37 -11.83 14.16
C ARG A 100 13.95 -12.07 13.63
N ALA A 101 13.71 -12.00 12.31
CA ALA A 101 12.40 -12.18 11.69
C ALA A 101 12.50 -13.04 10.40
N PRO A 102 12.59 -14.38 10.54
CA PRO A 102 12.87 -15.28 9.41
C PRO A 102 11.63 -15.63 8.56
N SER A 103 10.41 -15.32 9.01
CA SER A 103 9.21 -15.79 8.31
C SER A 103 8.79 -14.82 7.22
N TYR A 104 8.81 -15.34 6.00
CA TYR A 104 8.41 -14.65 4.80
C TYR A 104 7.00 -15.04 4.40
N ARG A 105 6.10 -14.07 4.27
CA ARG A 105 4.79 -14.28 3.65
C ARG A 105 4.50 -13.13 2.70
N THR A 106 4.45 -13.45 1.42
CA THR A 106 4.04 -12.51 0.37
C THR A 106 2.54 -12.24 0.51
N LEU A 107 2.20 -11.16 1.22
CA LEU A 107 0.84 -10.61 1.39
C LEU A 107 0.04 -10.49 0.07
N GLU A 108 0.74 -10.42 -1.07
CA GLU A 108 0.14 -10.24 -2.40
C GLU A 108 -0.48 -11.53 -2.98
N LEU A 109 0.05 -12.72 -2.63
CA LEU A 109 -0.53 -14.00 -3.09
C LEU A 109 -1.85 -14.31 -2.37
N GLU A 110 -2.00 -13.92 -1.10
CA GLU A 110 -3.28 -14.03 -0.37
C GLU A 110 -4.34 -13.04 -0.88
N LEU A 111 -3.95 -11.87 -1.41
CA LEU A 111 -4.90 -10.89 -1.96
C LEU A 111 -5.45 -11.27 -3.34
N LEU A 112 -4.73 -12.11 -4.10
CA LEU A 112 -5.10 -12.49 -5.47
C LEU A 112 -5.94 -13.78 -5.55
N GLU A 113 -5.89 -14.65 -4.53
CA GLU A 113 -6.59 -15.96 -4.56
C GLU A 113 -7.95 -15.98 -3.85
N TRP A 114 -8.35 -14.93 -3.14
CA TRP A 114 -9.61 -14.91 -2.39
C TRP A 114 -10.68 -14.08 -3.11
N GLN A 115 -11.40 -14.74 -4.02
CA GLN A 115 -12.71 -14.30 -4.51
C GLN A 115 -13.81 -14.49 -3.43
N GLU A 116 -13.57 -14.05 -2.19
CA GLU A 116 -14.62 -13.92 -1.17
C GLU A 116 -15.27 -12.54 -1.35
N ARG A 117 -16.38 -12.52 -2.09
CA ARG A 117 -17.06 -11.31 -2.61
C ARG A 117 -17.91 -10.58 -1.55
N GLU A 118 -17.53 -10.59 -0.29
CA GLU A 118 -18.22 -9.84 0.77
C GLU A 118 -17.56 -8.47 0.97
N LEU A 119 -18.37 -7.41 1.08
CA LEU A 119 -17.85 -6.07 1.29
C LEU A 119 -17.13 -5.92 2.63
N PHE A 120 -17.62 -6.57 3.69
CA PHE A 120 -17.04 -6.47 5.02
C PHE A 120 -17.37 -7.72 5.85
N GLU A 121 -16.53 -8.02 6.84
CA GLU A 121 -16.71 -9.17 7.74
C GLU A 121 -17.59 -8.81 8.94
N TYR A 122 -17.38 -7.63 9.53
CA TYR A 122 -18.12 -7.17 10.70
C TYR A 122 -18.48 -5.70 10.60
N PHE A 123 -19.61 -5.35 11.19
CA PHE A 123 -19.98 -4.00 11.54
C PHE A 123 -20.27 -3.95 13.04
N VAL A 124 -19.59 -3.05 13.75
CA VAL A 124 -19.76 -2.90 15.19
C VAL A 124 -20.04 -1.45 15.54
N VAL A 125 -20.84 -1.26 16.58
CA VAL A 125 -20.97 0.03 17.27
C VAL A 125 -20.29 -0.12 18.61
N VAL A 126 -19.38 0.82 18.90
CA VAL A 126 -18.65 0.87 20.15
C VAL A 126 -19.11 2.12 20.89
N SER A 127 -19.45 1.96 22.16
CA SER A 127 -19.87 3.05 23.06
C SER A 127 -19.00 3.04 24.32
N LEU A 128 -18.83 4.22 24.93
CA LEU A 128 -18.10 4.38 26.17
C LEU A 128 -19.00 4.09 27.38
N LYS A 129 -18.64 3.11 28.22
CA LYS A 129 -19.32 2.81 29.48
C LYS A 129 -18.51 3.28 30.67
N LYS A 130 -19.20 3.86 31.66
CA LYS A 130 -18.56 4.36 32.89
C LYS A 130 -18.12 3.19 33.76
N LYS A 131 -16.85 3.18 34.18
CA LYS A 131 -16.38 2.20 35.18
C LYS A 131 -16.96 2.54 36.56
N PRO A 132 -17.47 1.56 37.34
CA PRO A 132 -17.95 1.81 38.69
C PRO A 132 -16.86 2.29 39.66
N SER A 133 -15.62 1.82 39.47
CA SER A 133 -14.51 2.01 40.42
C SER A 133 -13.61 3.21 40.13
N ARG A 134 -13.71 3.83 38.95
CA ARG A 134 -12.91 4.99 38.52
C ARG A 134 -13.77 5.89 37.65
N ASN A 135 -13.60 7.21 37.74
CA ASN A 135 -14.30 8.18 36.89
C ASN A 135 -13.72 8.20 35.45
N THR A 136 -13.51 7.01 34.88
CA THR A 136 -12.93 6.76 33.56
C THR A 136 -13.89 5.89 32.75
N TYR A 137 -13.84 6.00 31.43
CA TYR A 137 -14.69 5.22 30.55
C TYR A 137 -13.93 4.03 29.95
N LEU A 138 -14.66 2.95 29.66
CA LEU A 138 -14.17 1.83 28.88
C LEU A 138 -15.00 1.69 27.59
N PRO A 139 -14.34 1.46 26.45
CA PRO A 139 -15.05 1.20 25.21
C PRO A 139 -15.55 -0.25 25.20
N GLU A 140 -16.82 -0.43 24.86
CA GLU A 140 -17.46 -1.74 24.72
C GLU A 140 -18.30 -1.80 23.45
N VAL A 141 -18.38 -2.98 22.84
CA VAL A 141 -19.29 -3.22 21.71
C VAL A 141 -20.73 -3.16 22.22
N SER A 142 -21.47 -2.14 21.79
CA SER A 142 -22.90 -1.98 22.10
C SER A 142 -23.79 -2.66 21.06
N TYR A 143 -23.30 -2.82 19.85
CA TYR A 143 -24.00 -3.50 18.76
C TYR A 143 -23.03 -4.19 17.81
N GLN A 144 -23.45 -5.31 17.22
CA GLN A 144 -22.67 -6.06 16.26
C GLN A 144 -23.55 -6.69 15.17
N PHE A 145 -23.03 -6.68 13.93
CA PHE A 145 -23.57 -7.34 12.75
C PHE A 145 -22.46 -8.01 11.92
N PRO A 146 -22.66 -9.23 11.40
CA PRO A 146 -23.73 -10.17 11.73
C PRO A 146 -23.65 -10.64 13.20
N LYS A 147 -24.76 -11.19 13.74
CA LYS A 147 -24.72 -11.84 15.05
C LYS A 147 -23.95 -13.15 14.93
N LEU A 148 -22.98 -13.39 15.80
CA LEU A 148 -22.25 -14.67 15.84
C LEU A 148 -23.16 -15.74 16.44
N ASP A 149 -23.85 -16.50 15.60
CA ASP A 149 -24.62 -17.67 16.03
C ASP A 149 -23.74 -18.94 15.92
N ARG A 150 -23.21 -19.40 17.08
CA ARG A 150 -22.51 -20.67 17.41
C ARG A 150 -20.99 -20.78 17.18
N PRO A 151 -20.18 -21.18 18.18
CA PRO A 151 -18.72 -21.14 18.10
C PRO A 151 -18.13 -22.27 17.24
N THR A 152 -17.60 -21.93 16.06
CA THR A 152 -16.63 -22.76 15.33
C THR A 152 -15.19 -22.39 15.73
N LYS A 153 -14.20 -23.22 15.37
CA LYS A 153 -12.78 -22.95 15.66
C LYS A 153 -12.29 -21.61 15.07
N GLN A 154 -12.75 -21.27 13.87
CA GLN A 154 -12.52 -19.97 13.22
C GLN A 154 -13.13 -18.79 14.00
N MET A 155 -14.19 -19.02 14.78
CA MET A 155 -14.85 -17.98 15.57
C MET A 155 -14.11 -17.63 16.86
N ARG A 156 -13.27 -18.51 17.44
CA ARG A 156 -12.48 -18.15 18.63
C ARG A 156 -11.45 -17.06 18.32
N GLU A 157 -10.77 -17.17 17.19
CA GLU A 157 -9.86 -16.13 16.74
C GLU A 157 -10.62 -14.84 16.34
N ALA A 158 -11.81 -14.97 15.73
CA ALA A 158 -12.67 -13.82 15.46
C ALA A 158 -13.14 -13.13 16.75
N GLU A 159 -13.46 -13.88 17.79
CA GLU A 159 -13.89 -13.39 19.10
C GLU A 159 -12.75 -12.68 19.84
N GLU A 160 -11.52 -13.19 19.76
CA GLU A 160 -10.34 -12.48 20.26
C GLU A 160 -10.08 -11.17 19.49
N ARG A 161 -10.25 -11.16 18.17
CA ARG A 161 -10.17 -9.93 17.36
C ARG A 161 -11.23 -8.91 17.77
N LEU A 162 -12.46 -9.35 18.03
CA LEU A 162 -13.55 -8.47 18.50
C LEU A 162 -13.22 -7.80 19.85
N LYS A 163 -12.43 -8.45 20.73
CA LYS A 163 -12.01 -7.85 22.01
C LYS A 163 -11.06 -6.67 21.84
N ALA A 164 -10.26 -6.64 20.77
CA ALA A 164 -9.33 -5.55 20.51
C ALA A 164 -10.03 -4.32 19.90
N ILE A 165 -11.04 -4.52 19.04
CA ILE A 165 -11.71 -3.44 18.27
C ILE A 165 -12.15 -2.25 19.14
N PRO A 166 -12.78 -2.42 20.32
CA PRO A 166 -13.18 -1.29 21.15
C PRO A 166 -12.02 -0.36 21.53
N GLN A 167 -10.82 -0.92 21.80
CA GLN A 167 -9.65 -0.13 22.13
C GLN A 167 -9.16 0.69 20.93
N PHE A 168 -9.28 0.16 19.71
CA PHE A 168 -8.94 0.88 18.48
C PHE A 168 -9.99 1.91 18.06
N CYS A 169 -11.26 1.68 18.40
CA CYS A 169 -12.34 2.66 18.20
C CYS A 169 -12.19 3.86 19.14
N PHE A 170 -11.69 3.65 20.36
CA PHE A 170 -11.42 4.70 21.35
C PHE A 170 -9.99 4.58 21.89
N PRO A 171 -8.97 4.93 21.10
CA PRO A 171 -7.57 4.88 21.52
C PRO A 171 -7.27 5.85 22.68
N ASP A 172 -8.14 6.82 22.88
CA ASP A 172 -8.17 7.91 23.86
C ASP A 172 -9.28 7.73 24.92
N ALA A 173 -9.83 6.53 25.13
CA ALA A 173 -10.98 6.29 26.01
C ALA A 173 -10.88 6.92 27.42
N LYS A 174 -9.66 7.07 27.95
CA LYS A 174 -9.38 7.66 29.28
C LYS A 174 -9.51 9.18 29.31
N ASP A 175 -9.35 9.83 28.17
CA ASP A 175 -9.33 11.28 28.02
C ASP A 175 -10.75 11.84 27.77
N TRP A 176 -11.74 10.96 27.57
CA TRP A 176 -13.11 11.33 27.26
C TRP A 176 -13.91 11.82 28.47
N LEU A 177 -14.62 12.92 28.26
CA LEU A 177 -15.69 13.43 29.12
C LEU A 177 -16.96 13.66 28.28
N PRO A 178 -18.16 13.65 28.87
CA PRO A 178 -19.38 13.99 28.14
C PRO A 178 -19.33 15.41 27.56
N VAL A 179 -19.66 15.54 26.28
CA VAL A 179 -19.65 16.81 25.52
C VAL A 179 -21.02 17.10 24.94
N SER A 180 -21.35 18.38 24.77
CA SER A 180 -22.63 18.80 24.15
C SER A 180 -22.57 18.81 22.62
N GLU A 181 -21.39 19.09 22.07
CA GLU A 181 -21.12 19.22 20.64
C GLU A 181 -19.83 18.48 20.30
N TYR A 182 -19.80 17.87 19.11
CA TYR A 182 -18.63 17.17 18.60
C TYR A 182 -18.77 17.04 17.08
N THR A 183 -17.72 17.41 16.35
CA THR A 183 -17.67 17.24 14.90
C THR A 183 -17.32 15.79 14.58
N SER A 184 -18.17 15.15 13.76
CA SER A 184 -17.96 13.77 13.31
C SER A 184 -16.58 13.58 12.71
N GLU A 185 -15.88 12.50 13.08
CA GLU A 185 -14.52 12.22 12.65
C GLU A 185 -14.44 10.82 12.01
N THR A 186 -13.82 10.75 10.83
CA THR A 186 -13.54 9.48 10.13
C THR A 186 -12.08 9.12 10.28
N PHE A 187 -11.77 7.88 10.65
CA PHE A 187 -10.41 7.37 10.70
C PHE A 187 -10.40 5.87 10.43
N SER A 188 -9.21 5.31 10.20
CA SER A 188 -9.04 3.87 10.04
C SER A 188 -7.91 3.33 10.91
N PHE A 189 -8.09 2.12 11.42
CA PHE A 189 -7.03 1.35 12.06
C PHE A 189 -6.80 0.05 11.29
N MET A 190 -5.72 -0.64 11.62
CA MET A 190 -5.38 -1.94 11.06
C MET A 190 -5.22 -2.98 12.15
N LEU A 191 -5.83 -4.14 11.95
CA LEU A 191 -5.60 -5.34 12.76
C LEU A 191 -4.75 -6.30 11.94
N THR A 192 -3.70 -6.84 12.55
CA THR A 192 -2.85 -7.87 11.97
C THR A 192 -3.08 -9.18 12.72
N GLY A 193 -3.47 -10.22 11.99
CA GLY A 193 -3.60 -11.58 12.53
C GLY A 193 -2.24 -12.26 12.74
N GLU A 194 -2.23 -13.36 13.49
CA GLU A 194 -1.02 -14.17 13.71
C GLU A 194 -0.43 -14.75 12.41
N ASP A 195 -1.27 -14.94 11.41
CA ASP A 195 -0.91 -15.38 10.06
C ASP A 195 -0.35 -14.27 9.17
N GLY A 196 -0.31 -13.03 9.67
CA GLY A 196 0.08 -11.84 8.91
C GLY A 196 -1.08 -11.17 8.16
N SER A 197 -2.28 -11.77 8.17
CA SER A 197 -3.44 -11.22 7.47
C SER A 197 -3.82 -9.84 8.03
N ARG A 198 -4.17 -8.91 7.14
CA ARG A 198 -4.49 -7.52 7.50
C ARG A 198 -5.98 -7.25 7.31
N ARG A 199 -6.59 -6.58 8.29
CA ARG A 199 -7.97 -6.09 8.24
C ARG A 199 -8.00 -4.61 8.56
N PHE A 200 -8.77 -3.89 7.76
CA PHE A 200 -9.04 -2.47 7.96
C PHE A 200 -10.27 -2.32 8.85
N GLY A 201 -10.16 -1.49 9.88
CA GLY A 201 -11.30 -0.99 10.65
C GLY A 201 -11.61 0.44 10.27
N TYR A 202 -12.64 0.65 9.45
CA TYR A 202 -13.09 1.97 9.03
C TYR A 202 -14.08 2.53 10.05
N CYS A 203 -13.72 3.62 10.70
CA CYS A 203 -14.46 4.18 11.82
C CYS A 203 -15.09 5.52 11.48
N ARG A 204 -16.31 5.73 11.95
CA ARG A 204 -16.97 7.02 12.09
C ARG A 204 -17.30 7.27 13.55
N ARG A 205 -16.57 8.19 14.19
CA ARG A 205 -16.83 8.66 15.55
C ARG A 205 -17.79 9.84 15.47
N LEU A 206 -18.95 9.72 16.09
CA LEU A 206 -19.99 10.77 16.08
C LEU A 206 -20.66 10.90 17.43
N LEU A 207 -21.30 12.05 17.68
CA LEU A 207 -22.09 12.26 18.88
C LEU A 207 -23.55 11.88 18.62
N PRO A 208 -24.14 10.95 19.40
CA PRO A 208 -25.55 10.60 19.29
C PRO A 208 -26.49 11.81 19.39
N SER A 209 -27.59 11.78 18.64
CA SER A 209 -28.68 12.76 18.77
C SER A 209 -29.24 12.77 20.20
N GLY A 210 -29.46 13.95 20.77
CA GLY A 210 -30.02 14.13 22.11
C GLY A 210 -29.86 15.56 22.63
N LYS A 211 -30.27 15.82 23.87
CA LYS A 211 -30.03 17.09 24.58
C LYS A 211 -28.96 16.93 25.67
N GLY A 212 -28.19 17.99 25.94
CA GLY A 212 -27.17 18.03 27.00
C GLY A 212 -25.85 17.29 26.72
N PRO A 213 -24.98 17.11 27.72
CA PRO A 213 -23.70 16.41 27.56
C PRO A 213 -23.89 14.91 27.31
N ARG A 214 -23.22 14.36 26.29
CA ARG A 214 -23.28 12.95 25.89
C ARG A 214 -21.88 12.44 25.55
N LEU A 215 -21.73 11.12 25.52
CA LEU A 215 -20.50 10.49 25.04
C LEU A 215 -20.67 10.14 23.55
N PRO A 216 -19.59 10.23 22.76
CA PRO A 216 -19.62 9.78 21.37
C PRO A 216 -19.78 8.26 21.26
N GLU A 217 -20.22 7.83 20.08
CA GLU A 217 -20.24 6.44 19.64
C GLU A 217 -19.37 6.29 18.38
N VAL A 218 -18.80 5.11 18.18
CA VAL A 218 -18.01 4.80 16.98
C VAL A 218 -18.70 3.69 16.20
N TYR A 219 -19.00 3.98 14.94
CA TYR A 219 -19.50 3.03 13.96
C TYR A 219 -18.31 2.52 13.15
N CYS A 220 -18.02 1.22 13.24
CA CYS A 220 -16.83 0.63 12.65
C CYS A 220 -17.17 -0.52 11.70
N VAL A 221 -16.69 -0.43 10.47
CA VAL A 221 -16.74 -1.51 9.46
C VAL A 221 -15.38 -2.21 9.42
N ILE A 222 -15.35 -3.53 9.61
CA ILE A 222 -14.15 -4.37 9.52
C ILE A 222 -14.16 -5.07 8.17
N SER A 223 -13.14 -4.83 7.34
CA SER A 223 -13.03 -5.45 6.02
C SER A 223 -11.58 -5.81 5.68
N ARG A 224 -11.40 -6.84 4.85
CA ARG A 224 -10.11 -7.14 4.20
C ARG A 224 -9.82 -6.20 3.03
N LEU A 225 -10.83 -5.47 2.57
CA LEU A 225 -10.75 -4.61 1.38
C LEU A 225 -10.22 -3.22 1.76
N GLY A 226 -9.13 -2.82 1.11
CA GLY A 226 -8.54 -1.49 1.21
C GLY A 226 -9.24 -0.46 0.34
N CYS A 227 -10.50 -0.10 0.67
CA CYS A 227 -11.33 0.82 -0.13
C CYS A 227 -11.88 1.99 0.70
N PHE A 228 -11.02 2.89 1.19
CA PHE A 228 -11.41 4.00 2.06
C PHE A 228 -12.52 4.87 1.46
N GLY A 229 -12.44 5.20 0.17
CA GLY A 229 -13.49 6.00 -0.49
C GLY A 229 -14.86 5.32 -0.51
N LEU A 230 -14.90 3.99 -0.66
CA LEU A 230 -16.13 3.20 -0.62
C LEU A 230 -16.70 3.17 0.80
N PHE A 231 -15.87 2.82 1.80
CA PHE A 231 -16.34 2.72 3.18
C PHE A 231 -16.64 4.07 3.82
N SER A 232 -15.98 5.16 3.39
CA SER A 232 -16.35 6.51 3.80
C SER A 232 -17.78 6.83 3.36
N LYS A 233 -18.16 6.54 2.11
CA LYS A 233 -19.53 6.72 1.62
C LYS A 233 -20.54 5.85 2.38
N VAL A 234 -20.15 4.61 2.70
CA VAL A 234 -20.97 3.72 3.55
C VAL A 234 -21.18 4.35 4.93
N LEU A 235 -20.13 4.89 5.55
CA LEU A 235 -20.21 5.50 6.88
C LEU A 235 -20.96 6.84 6.87
N ASP A 236 -20.89 7.63 5.79
CA ASP A 236 -21.73 8.81 5.59
C ASP A 236 -23.22 8.44 5.62
N GLU A 237 -23.57 7.35 4.94
CA GLU A 237 -24.93 6.83 4.92
C GLU A 237 -25.37 6.24 6.27
N VAL A 238 -24.45 5.60 7.01
CA VAL A 238 -24.69 5.15 8.39
C VAL A 238 -25.00 6.35 9.30
N GLU A 239 -24.18 7.40 9.25
CA GLU A 239 -24.38 8.62 10.05
C GLU A 239 -25.71 9.30 9.72
N ARG A 240 -26.04 9.43 8.43
CA ARG A 240 -27.32 9.99 7.97
C ARG A 240 -28.52 9.21 8.52
N ARG A 241 -28.48 7.87 8.41
CA ARG A 241 -29.54 6.98 8.95
C ARG A 241 -29.64 7.07 10.47
N ARG A 242 -28.49 7.12 11.14
CA ARG A 242 -28.41 7.24 12.60
C ARG A 242 -29.01 8.54 13.12
N GLY A 243 -28.90 9.63 12.35
CA GLY A 243 -29.54 10.91 12.63
C GLY A 243 -31.07 10.81 12.71
N ILE A 244 -31.68 9.89 11.96
CA ILE A 244 -33.12 9.61 11.98
C ILE A 244 -33.46 8.58 13.06
N SER A 245 -32.86 7.38 12.99
CA SER A 245 -33.05 6.31 13.98
C SER A 245 -31.97 5.24 13.86
N ALA A 246 -31.44 4.79 15.00
CA ALA A 246 -30.46 3.70 15.04
C ALA A 246 -30.98 2.39 14.42
N ALA A 247 -32.30 2.16 14.43
CA ALA A 247 -32.92 0.97 13.85
C ALA A 247 -32.79 0.90 12.31
N LEU A 248 -32.55 2.04 11.64
CA LEU A 248 -32.43 2.11 10.18
C LEU A 248 -31.06 1.68 9.65
N VAL A 249 -30.05 1.62 10.53
CA VAL A 249 -28.70 1.22 10.17
C VAL A 249 -28.65 -0.28 9.85
N TYR A 250 -29.39 -1.11 10.58
CA TYR A 250 -29.33 -2.56 10.42
C TYR A 250 -29.79 -3.06 9.03
N PRO A 251 -30.99 -2.69 8.53
CA PRO A 251 -31.42 -3.10 7.19
C PRO A 251 -30.43 -2.65 6.11
N PHE A 252 -29.83 -1.48 6.27
CA PHE A 252 -28.82 -0.96 5.35
C PHE A 252 -27.55 -1.82 5.33
N MET A 253 -26.99 -2.14 6.51
CA MET A 253 -25.80 -2.99 6.59
C MET A 253 -26.05 -4.40 6.05
N ARG A 254 -27.27 -4.93 6.23
CA ARG A 254 -27.67 -6.21 5.62
C ARG A 254 -27.66 -6.14 4.09
N SER A 255 -28.31 -5.13 3.49
CA SER A 255 -28.31 -4.95 2.03
C SER A 255 -26.91 -4.75 1.46
N LEU A 256 -26.00 -4.09 2.20
CA LEU A 256 -24.60 -3.98 1.81
C LEU A 256 -23.88 -5.32 1.83
N MET A 257 -24.05 -6.12 2.88
CA MET A 257 -23.39 -7.43 3.00
C MET A 257 -23.84 -8.42 1.92
N GLU A 258 -25.09 -8.32 1.47
CA GLU A 258 -25.64 -9.10 0.35
C GLU A 258 -25.20 -8.58 -1.04
N SER A 259 -24.61 -7.39 -1.12
CA SER A 259 -24.16 -6.79 -2.36
C SER A 259 -22.75 -7.27 -2.75
N PRO A 260 -22.48 -7.55 -4.04
CA PRO A 260 -21.16 -7.98 -4.47
C PRO A 260 -20.15 -6.84 -4.37
N PHE A 261 -18.89 -7.15 -4.03
CA PHE A 261 -17.81 -6.17 -4.17
C PHE A 261 -17.62 -5.75 -5.64
N PRO A 262 -17.54 -4.45 -5.98
CA PRO A 262 -17.39 -4.03 -7.37
C PRO A 262 -16.05 -4.50 -7.95
N ALA A 263 -16.05 -4.89 -9.23
CA ALA A 263 -14.80 -5.04 -9.98
C ALA A 263 -14.13 -3.68 -10.20
N PRO A 264 -12.80 -3.61 -10.44
CA PRO A 264 -12.11 -2.34 -10.70
C PRO A 264 -12.79 -1.53 -11.82
N GLY A 265 -13.01 -0.24 -11.59
CA GLY A 265 -13.73 0.67 -12.49
C GLY A 265 -15.25 0.51 -12.54
N LYS A 266 -15.81 -0.48 -11.85
CA LYS A 266 -17.26 -0.72 -11.85
C LYS A 266 -17.92 -0.07 -10.64
N THR A 267 -19.22 0.14 -10.78
CA THR A 267 -20.09 0.69 -9.76
C THR A 267 -21.17 -0.32 -9.42
N ILE A 268 -21.42 -0.54 -8.13
CA ILE A 268 -22.60 -1.27 -7.67
C ILE A 268 -23.64 -0.28 -7.16
N LYS A 269 -24.91 -0.67 -7.27
CA LYS A 269 -26.07 0.12 -6.86
C LYS A 269 -26.79 -0.61 -5.74
N VAL A 270 -26.70 -0.09 -4.53
CA VAL A 270 -27.35 -0.65 -3.35
C VAL A 270 -28.67 0.07 -3.18
N LYS A 271 -29.78 -0.63 -3.41
CA LYS A 271 -31.12 -0.10 -3.18
C LYS A 271 -31.36 -0.04 -1.68
N THR A 272 -31.78 1.11 -1.20
CA THR A 272 -32.02 1.33 0.21
C THR A 272 -33.34 2.06 0.39
N PHE A 273 -34.04 1.76 1.48
CA PHE A 273 -35.23 2.52 1.87
C PHE A 273 -34.88 3.44 3.04
N LEU A 274 -35.34 4.68 2.98
CA LEU A 274 -35.29 5.61 4.10
C LEU A 274 -36.66 6.25 4.32
N PRO A 275 -37.21 6.19 5.55
CA PRO A 275 -38.45 6.89 5.88
C PRO A 275 -38.36 8.38 5.56
N GLY A 276 -39.35 8.91 4.84
CA GLY A 276 -39.41 10.31 4.41
C GLY A 276 -38.75 10.61 3.06
N ALA A 277 -37.67 9.91 2.69
CA ALA A 277 -36.99 10.07 1.39
C ALA A 277 -37.39 9.01 0.34
N GLY A 278 -37.96 7.88 0.77
CA GLY A 278 -38.41 6.81 -0.13
C GLY A 278 -37.30 5.83 -0.51
N ASN A 279 -37.36 5.29 -1.73
CA ASN A 279 -36.35 4.39 -2.27
C ASN A 279 -35.19 5.18 -2.85
N GLU A 280 -34.02 5.06 -2.24
CA GLU A 280 -32.77 5.68 -2.67
C GLU A 280 -31.79 4.62 -3.19
N VAL A 281 -30.87 5.03 -4.05
CA VAL A 281 -29.84 4.14 -4.59
C VAL A 281 -28.47 4.69 -4.20
N LEU A 282 -27.75 3.96 -3.35
CA LEU A 282 -26.36 4.26 -3.02
C LEU A 282 -25.45 3.68 -4.10
N GLU A 283 -24.66 4.54 -4.76
CA GLU A 283 -23.71 4.13 -5.77
C GLU A 283 -22.29 4.01 -5.19
N LEU A 284 -21.78 2.79 -5.15
CA LEU A 284 -20.43 2.48 -4.67
C LEU A 284 -19.55 2.13 -5.87
N ARG A 285 -18.65 3.05 -6.21
CA ARG A 285 -17.70 2.90 -7.33
C ARG A 285 -16.35 2.46 -6.79
N ARG A 286 -15.75 1.46 -7.45
CA ARG A 286 -14.35 1.11 -7.27
C ARG A 286 -13.51 1.81 -8.36
N PRO A 287 -12.46 2.57 -7.99
CA PRO A 287 -11.46 3.08 -8.93
C PRO A 287 -10.91 2.02 -9.90
N MET A 288 -10.38 2.44 -11.05
CA MET A 288 -9.71 1.49 -11.96
C MET A 288 -8.38 1.02 -11.34
N ASP A 289 -7.67 1.94 -10.70
CA ASP A 289 -6.41 1.67 -10.04
C ASP A 289 -6.62 1.26 -8.58
N SER A 290 -6.50 -0.04 -8.32
CA SER A 290 -6.79 -0.58 -6.99
C SER A 290 -5.82 -0.14 -5.91
N ARG A 291 -4.65 0.38 -6.30
CA ARG A 291 -3.59 0.82 -5.38
C ARG A 291 -3.95 2.13 -4.67
N LEU A 292 -4.81 2.93 -5.29
CA LEU A 292 -5.22 4.25 -4.80
C LEU A 292 -6.59 4.22 -4.10
N GLU A 293 -7.20 3.05 -3.93
CA GLU A 293 -8.54 2.88 -3.35
C GLU A 293 -8.66 3.33 -1.89
N HIS A 294 -7.56 3.24 -1.13
CA HIS A 294 -7.50 3.52 0.31
C HIS A 294 -6.63 4.72 0.66
N VAL A 295 -6.26 5.53 -0.33
CA VAL A 295 -5.20 6.53 -0.16
C VAL A 295 -5.67 7.90 -0.63
N ASP A 296 -5.42 8.88 0.22
CA ASP A 296 -5.47 10.29 -0.13
C ASP A 296 -4.10 10.92 0.15
N PHE A 297 -3.39 11.36 -0.89
CA PHE A 297 -2.08 11.96 -0.73
C PHE A 297 -2.13 13.44 -0.37
N GLU A 298 -3.28 14.12 -0.49
CA GLU A 298 -3.44 15.53 -0.10
C GLU A 298 -3.11 15.73 1.39
N CYS A 299 -3.51 14.76 2.23
CA CYS A 299 -3.25 14.81 3.66
C CYS A 299 -1.75 14.94 4.00
N LEU A 300 -0.87 14.33 3.20
CA LEU A 300 0.57 14.41 3.41
C LEU A 300 1.08 15.83 3.22
N PHE A 301 0.64 16.51 2.16
CA PHE A 301 1.12 17.86 1.86
C PHE A 301 0.46 18.94 2.71
N THR A 302 -0.68 18.62 3.32
CA THR A 302 -1.28 19.47 4.36
C THR A 302 -0.48 19.40 5.67
N CYS A 303 0.14 18.25 5.96
CA CYS A 303 0.82 17.99 7.24
C CYS A 303 2.35 18.13 7.16
N LEU A 304 2.94 17.92 6.00
CA LEU A 304 4.38 17.75 5.81
C LEU A 304 4.89 18.55 4.61
N SER A 305 6.06 19.15 4.78
CA SER A 305 6.86 19.66 3.66
C SER A 305 7.38 18.51 2.81
N VAL A 306 7.63 18.78 1.53
CA VAL A 306 8.18 17.79 0.57
C VAL A 306 9.46 17.16 1.13
N ARG A 307 10.35 17.97 1.71
CA ARG A 307 11.59 17.47 2.32
C ARG A 307 11.33 16.46 3.44
N GLN A 308 10.41 16.74 4.36
CA GLN A 308 10.10 15.82 5.45
C GLN A 308 9.45 14.53 4.95
N LEU A 309 8.54 14.66 3.98
CA LEU A 309 7.93 13.51 3.33
C LEU A 309 8.99 12.58 2.71
N ILE A 310 9.99 13.14 2.03
CA ILE A 310 11.08 12.36 1.43
C ILE A 310 11.95 11.68 2.50
N ARG A 311 12.27 12.35 3.61
CA ARG A 311 13.01 11.74 4.73
C ARG A 311 12.26 10.58 5.37
N ILE A 312 10.94 10.72 5.53
CA ILE A 312 10.07 9.66 6.07
C ILE A 312 10.03 8.49 5.09
N PHE A 313 9.79 8.75 3.81
CA PHE A 313 9.82 7.73 2.75
C PHE A 313 11.16 6.98 2.75
N ALA A 314 12.28 7.69 2.81
CA ALA A 314 13.61 7.09 2.84
C ALA A 314 13.84 6.21 4.09
N SER A 315 13.32 6.63 5.25
CA SER A 315 13.38 5.85 6.49
C SER A 315 12.54 4.57 6.40
N LEU A 316 11.37 4.63 5.76
CA LEU A 316 10.55 3.45 5.50
C LEU A 316 11.22 2.50 4.51
N LEU A 317 11.90 2.99 3.46
CA LEU A 317 12.65 2.11 2.55
C LEU A 317 13.73 1.28 3.25
N LEU A 318 14.27 1.78 4.36
CA LEU A 318 15.24 1.06 5.18
C LEU A 318 14.62 0.32 6.36
N GLU A 319 13.30 0.17 6.37
CA GLU A 319 12.55 -0.55 7.40
C GLU A 319 12.86 -0.04 8.80
N ARG A 320 12.89 1.29 8.97
CA ARG A 320 13.08 1.91 10.29
C ARG A 320 11.80 1.90 11.11
N ARG A 321 11.96 2.06 12.42
CA ARG A 321 10.88 2.33 13.37
C ARG A 321 10.42 3.79 13.21
N VAL A 322 9.17 3.99 12.82
CA VAL A 322 8.58 5.33 12.60
C VAL A 322 7.33 5.49 13.46
N ILE A 323 7.27 6.60 14.20
CA ILE A 323 6.14 7.00 15.04
C ILE A 323 5.58 8.31 14.51
N PHE A 324 4.32 8.30 14.09
CA PHE A 324 3.56 9.51 13.80
C PHE A 324 2.79 9.97 15.02
N VAL A 325 2.74 11.29 15.20
CA VAL A 325 2.01 11.92 16.29
C VAL A 325 1.15 13.03 15.74
N ALA A 326 -0.14 13.04 16.10
CA ALA A 326 -1.07 14.11 15.74
C ALA A 326 -2.20 14.22 16.77
N ASP A 327 -2.93 15.34 16.74
CA ASP A 327 -4.07 15.57 17.64
C ASP A 327 -5.36 14.89 17.15
N LYS A 328 -5.43 14.56 15.86
CA LYS A 328 -6.61 13.98 15.20
C LYS A 328 -6.34 12.57 14.71
N LEU A 329 -7.30 11.67 14.91
CA LEU A 329 -7.24 10.29 14.43
C LEU A 329 -7.28 10.24 12.91
N SER A 330 -8.10 11.10 12.31
CA SER A 330 -8.22 11.23 10.85
C SER A 330 -6.88 11.55 10.18
N THR A 331 -6.11 12.49 10.74
CA THR A 331 -4.76 12.84 10.29
C THR A 331 -3.78 11.67 10.44
N LEU A 332 -3.76 11.01 11.61
CA LEU A 332 -2.89 9.86 11.84
C LEU A 332 -3.15 8.74 10.84
N SER A 333 -4.41 8.34 10.67
CA SER A 333 -4.75 7.22 9.79
C SER A 333 -4.49 7.54 8.33
N SER A 334 -4.92 8.72 7.85
CA SER A 334 -4.76 9.12 6.45
C SER A 334 -3.29 9.24 6.06
N CYS A 335 -2.48 9.95 6.84
CA CYS A 335 -1.05 10.10 6.58
C CYS A 335 -0.32 8.76 6.66
N SER A 336 -0.65 7.90 7.63
CA SER A 336 -0.06 6.57 7.78
C SER A 336 -0.32 5.68 6.55
N HIS A 337 -1.56 5.63 6.07
CA HIS A 337 -1.89 4.87 4.86
C HIS A 337 -1.23 5.47 3.62
N ALA A 338 -1.21 6.79 3.51
CA ALA A 338 -0.62 7.47 2.37
C ALA A 338 0.90 7.24 2.27
N VAL A 339 1.67 7.35 3.35
CA VAL A 339 3.12 7.08 3.27
C VAL A 339 3.45 5.63 2.93
N VAL A 340 2.64 4.66 3.37
CA VAL A 340 2.82 3.25 3.01
C VAL A 340 2.55 3.04 1.52
N ALA A 341 1.57 3.73 0.96
CA ALA A 341 1.25 3.62 -0.46
C ALA A 341 2.37 4.14 -1.38
N LEU A 342 3.21 5.06 -0.89
CA LEU A 342 4.40 5.54 -1.61
C LEU A 342 5.45 4.43 -1.83
N LEU A 343 5.37 3.32 -1.10
CA LEU A 343 6.32 2.21 -1.20
C LEU A 343 6.05 1.31 -2.41
N TYR A 344 4.90 1.44 -3.09
CA TYR A 344 4.58 0.63 -4.28
C TYR A 344 5.69 0.74 -5.34
N PRO A 345 6.23 -0.38 -5.87
CA PRO A 345 5.64 -1.73 -5.93
C PRO A 345 5.94 -2.64 -4.74
N PHE A 346 6.60 -2.13 -3.70
CA PHE A 346 6.89 -2.88 -2.49
C PHE A 346 5.72 -2.80 -1.51
N SER A 347 5.54 -3.85 -0.72
CA SER A 347 4.57 -3.89 0.37
C SER A 347 5.30 -3.83 1.70
N TRP A 348 4.89 -2.96 2.61
CA TRP A 348 5.43 -2.92 3.97
C TRP A 348 5.21 -4.26 4.68
N GLN A 349 6.27 -4.90 5.14
CA GLN A 349 6.24 -6.27 5.69
C GLN A 349 6.08 -6.32 7.22
N HIS A 350 6.27 -5.19 7.91
CA HIS A 350 6.37 -5.16 9.36
C HIS A 350 5.09 -4.68 10.04
N THR A 351 5.13 -4.51 11.37
CA THR A 351 4.02 -3.99 12.16
C THR A 351 3.56 -2.64 11.61
N PHE A 352 2.26 -2.52 11.36
CA PHE A 352 1.65 -1.30 10.85
C PHE A 352 0.36 -1.03 11.62
N ILE A 353 0.37 0.02 12.44
CA ILE A 353 -0.75 0.39 13.32
C ILE A 353 -1.03 1.88 13.14
N PRO A 354 -1.85 2.28 12.16
CA PRO A 354 -2.12 3.70 11.85
C PRO A 354 -2.61 4.51 13.06
N VAL A 355 -3.30 3.84 13.98
CA VAL A 355 -3.84 4.40 15.23
C VAL A 355 -3.60 3.38 16.34
N LEU A 356 -2.63 3.64 17.22
CA LEU A 356 -2.25 2.79 18.33
C LEU A 356 -2.94 3.26 19.62
N PRO A 357 -3.73 2.40 20.29
CA PRO A 357 -4.37 2.75 21.57
C PRO A 357 -3.35 3.03 22.67
N ALA A 358 -3.63 4.00 23.54
CA ALA A 358 -2.75 4.35 24.66
C ALA A 358 -2.54 3.18 25.67
N SER A 359 -3.49 2.24 25.71
CA SER A 359 -3.39 1.00 26.48
C SER A 359 -2.36 0.00 25.91
N MET A 360 -1.96 0.15 24.65
CA MET A 360 -1.04 -0.75 23.94
C MET A 360 0.28 -0.06 23.54
N ILE A 361 0.54 1.13 24.09
CA ILE A 361 1.69 1.95 23.71
C ILE A 361 3.04 1.24 23.89
N ASP A 362 3.14 0.28 24.80
CA ASP A 362 4.38 -0.44 25.09
C ASP A 362 4.94 -1.20 23.86
N ILE A 363 4.10 -1.44 22.84
CA ILE A 363 4.49 -1.98 21.52
C ILE A 363 5.64 -1.18 20.89
N VAL A 364 5.74 0.13 21.15
CA VAL A 364 6.81 0.99 20.61
C VAL A 364 8.21 0.62 21.13
N CYS A 365 8.30 -0.17 22.20
CA CYS A 365 9.57 -0.71 22.71
C CYS A 365 10.03 -1.94 21.93
N CYS A 366 9.25 -2.44 20.97
CA CYS A 366 9.63 -3.58 20.16
C CYS A 366 10.92 -3.27 19.35
N PRO A 367 11.89 -4.19 19.30
CA PRO A 367 13.12 -3.98 18.54
C PRO A 367 12.94 -4.16 17.03
N THR A 368 11.77 -4.61 16.56
CA THR A 368 11.51 -4.83 15.13
C THR A 368 11.05 -3.52 14.48
N PRO A 369 11.20 -3.39 13.14
CA PRO A 369 10.59 -2.28 12.40
C PRO A 369 9.09 -2.16 12.66
N PHE A 370 8.59 -0.93 12.66
CA PHE A 370 7.17 -0.66 12.71
C PHE A 370 6.86 0.73 12.15
N LEU A 371 5.62 0.92 11.73
CA LEU A 371 5.03 2.24 11.51
C LEU A 371 3.77 2.33 12.37
N VAL A 372 3.76 3.25 13.34
CA VAL A 372 2.64 3.44 14.26
C VAL A 372 2.22 4.89 14.37
N GLY A 373 0.93 5.15 14.57
CA GLY A 373 0.39 6.47 14.85
C GLY A 373 -0.14 6.59 16.28
N LEU A 374 0.23 7.66 16.98
CA LEU A 374 -0.16 7.94 18.36
C LEU A 374 -0.82 9.30 18.48
N LEU A 375 -1.88 9.40 19.27
CA LEU A 375 -2.44 10.70 19.61
C LEU A 375 -1.45 11.50 20.45
N SER A 376 -1.41 12.82 20.25
CA SER A 376 -0.54 13.72 21.03
C SER A 376 -0.74 13.60 22.54
N SER A 377 -1.95 13.24 23.01
CA SER A 377 -2.24 12.99 24.43
C SER A 377 -1.40 11.84 25.02
N SER A 378 -0.91 10.93 24.18
CA SER A 378 -0.04 9.82 24.57
C SER A 378 1.45 10.18 24.62
N LEU A 379 1.85 11.37 24.18
CA LEU A 379 3.26 11.81 24.19
C LEU A 379 3.92 11.78 25.57
N PRO A 380 3.28 12.22 26.67
CA PRO A 380 3.91 12.15 28.00
C PRO A 380 4.30 10.73 28.38
N LYS A 381 3.36 9.78 28.20
CA LYS A 381 3.61 8.36 28.46
C LYS A 381 4.69 7.79 27.52
N LEU A 382 4.71 8.19 26.25
CA LEU A 382 5.74 7.75 25.30
C LEU A 382 7.15 8.16 25.72
N LYS A 383 7.31 9.34 26.33
CA LYS A 383 8.62 9.83 26.80
C LYS A 383 9.17 9.05 27.99
N GLU A 384 8.31 8.36 28.73
CA GLU A 384 8.70 7.52 29.88
C GLU A 384 9.19 6.13 29.43
N LEU A 385 8.92 5.74 28.18
CA LEU A 385 9.29 4.44 27.64
C LEU A 385 10.71 4.43 27.05
N PRO A 386 11.44 3.30 27.14
CA PRO A 386 12.77 3.14 26.57
C PRO A 386 12.70 2.92 25.05
N VAL A 387 12.22 3.93 24.32
CA VAL A 387 12.17 3.89 22.86
C VAL A 387 13.55 4.21 22.32
N GLU A 388 14.22 3.23 21.73
CA GLU A 388 15.52 3.40 21.07
C GLU A 388 15.35 3.50 19.55
N GLU A 389 16.18 4.31 18.89
CA GLU A 389 16.30 4.46 17.42
C GLU A 389 14.97 4.41 16.63
N ALA A 390 14.05 5.32 16.97
CA ALA A 390 12.81 5.53 16.25
C ALA A 390 12.70 6.97 15.74
N LEU A 391 12.33 7.13 14.47
CA LEU A 391 11.99 8.41 13.88
C LEU A 391 10.62 8.84 14.41
N MET A 392 10.54 10.00 15.05
CA MET A 392 9.28 10.51 15.59
C MET A 392 8.88 11.78 14.87
N VAL A 393 7.69 11.79 14.26
CA VAL A 393 7.19 12.88 13.41
C VAL A 393 5.91 13.45 14.01
N ASN A 394 5.86 14.77 14.19
CA ASN A 394 4.63 15.49 14.52
C ASN A 394 3.96 15.97 13.23
N LEU A 395 2.82 15.38 12.89
CA LEU A 395 2.05 15.70 11.68
C LEU A 395 1.26 17.02 11.79
N GLY A 396 1.12 17.59 13.00
CA GLY A 396 0.43 18.87 13.21
C GLY A 396 1.33 20.10 13.09
N SER A 397 2.65 19.92 13.00
CA SER A 397 3.61 21.03 13.03
C SER A 397 4.77 20.92 12.04
N ASP A 398 4.70 19.99 11.07
CA ASP A 398 5.79 19.67 10.13
C ASP A 398 7.14 19.62 10.87
N ARG A 399 7.24 18.79 11.93
CA ARG A 399 8.45 18.74 12.77
C ARG A 399 8.78 17.33 13.22
N PHE A 400 10.04 16.96 13.10
CA PHE A 400 10.56 15.78 13.79
C PHE A 400 10.71 16.06 15.29
N ILE A 401 10.08 15.23 16.12
CA ILE A 401 10.28 15.19 17.57
C ILE A 401 11.63 14.52 17.88
N ARG A 402 12.02 13.52 17.08
CA ARG A 402 13.29 12.80 17.17
C ARG A 402 13.73 12.39 15.77
N GLN A 403 15.01 12.61 15.45
CA GLN A 403 15.67 12.26 14.18
C GLN A 403 16.83 11.29 14.45
N MET A 404 17.29 10.59 13.41
CA MET A 404 18.47 9.72 13.40
C MET A 404 19.69 10.40 12.76
N ASP A 405 19.54 11.66 12.33
CA ASP A 405 20.57 12.57 11.80
C ASP A 405 21.26 12.10 10.51
N ASP A 406 20.66 11.14 9.80
CA ASP A 406 21.23 10.56 8.58
C ASP A 406 20.23 10.44 7.43
N GLU A 407 19.00 10.91 7.62
CA GLU A 407 17.86 10.79 6.70
C GLU A 407 18.13 11.41 5.33
N ASP A 408 18.85 12.53 5.29
CA ASP A 408 19.20 13.26 4.05
C ASP A 408 20.21 12.49 3.17
N THR A 409 20.79 11.40 3.67
CA THR A 409 21.84 10.63 2.99
C THR A 409 21.41 9.22 2.62
N LEU A 410 20.13 8.87 2.86
CA LEU A 410 19.60 7.53 2.59
C LEU A 410 19.34 7.29 1.11
N LEU A 411 18.87 8.30 0.37
CA LEU A 411 18.53 8.17 -1.04
C LEU A 411 19.67 8.63 -1.97
N PRO A 412 19.71 8.14 -3.22
CA PRO A 412 20.62 8.67 -4.22
C PRO A 412 20.35 10.16 -4.50
N ARG A 413 21.29 11.05 -4.17
CA ARG A 413 21.14 12.53 -4.23
C ARG A 413 20.43 13.05 -5.48
N LYS A 414 20.79 12.53 -6.66
CA LYS A 414 20.18 12.94 -7.95
C LYS A 414 18.72 12.51 -8.11
N LEU A 415 18.37 11.31 -7.63
CA LEU A 415 16.99 10.82 -7.65
C LEU A 415 16.15 11.52 -6.59
N GLN A 416 16.72 11.78 -5.42
CA GLN A 416 16.09 12.59 -4.39
C GLN A 416 15.75 13.99 -4.91
N ALA A 417 16.70 14.69 -5.53
CA ALA A 417 16.46 16.02 -6.10
C ALA A 417 15.42 16.02 -7.24
N ALA A 418 15.31 14.93 -8.00
CA ALA A 418 14.27 14.77 -9.01
C ALA A 418 12.88 14.57 -8.38
N LEU A 419 12.83 13.76 -7.32
CA LEU A 419 11.63 13.46 -6.55
C LEU A 419 11.10 14.74 -5.88
N GLU A 420 11.97 15.49 -5.18
CA GLU A 420 11.64 16.78 -4.57
C GLU A 420 11.10 17.76 -5.62
N GLN A 421 11.81 17.96 -6.73
CA GLN A 421 11.38 18.88 -7.80
C GLN A 421 10.02 18.48 -8.39
N ALA A 422 9.77 17.19 -8.60
CA ALA A 422 8.50 16.73 -9.17
C ALA A 422 7.32 16.97 -8.21
N LEU A 423 7.52 16.77 -6.90
CA LEU A 423 6.49 17.00 -5.89
C LEU A 423 6.27 18.49 -5.60
N GLU A 424 7.32 19.31 -5.60
CA GLU A 424 7.21 20.77 -5.47
C GLU A 424 6.41 21.38 -6.63
N ARG A 425 6.57 20.83 -7.83
CA ARG A 425 5.88 21.29 -9.06
C ARG A 425 4.56 20.57 -9.34
N LYS A 426 4.01 19.82 -8.39
CA LYS A 426 2.79 18.99 -8.57
C LYS A 426 1.61 19.76 -9.15
N ASN A 427 1.35 20.99 -8.68
CA ASN A 427 0.21 21.80 -9.11
C ASN A 427 0.35 22.24 -10.58
N GLU A 428 1.57 22.65 -10.98
CA GLU A 428 1.87 23.02 -12.38
C GLU A 428 1.71 21.83 -13.33
N LEU A 429 2.17 20.65 -12.90
CA LEU A 429 2.14 19.44 -13.70
C LEU A 429 0.71 18.97 -13.97
N ILE A 430 -0.18 19.11 -12.98
CA ILE A 430 -1.62 18.81 -13.08
C ILE A 430 -2.32 19.84 -13.98
N SER A 431 -2.09 21.13 -13.77
CA SER A 431 -2.81 22.19 -14.49
C SER A 431 -2.49 22.22 -15.99
N GLN A 432 -1.31 21.76 -16.41
CA GLN A 432 -0.91 21.74 -17.82
C GLN A 432 -1.60 20.65 -18.67
N ASP A 433 -2.44 19.79 -18.09
CA ASP A 433 -3.14 18.71 -18.81
C ASP A 433 -4.68 18.90 -18.90
N SER A 434 -5.22 20.02 -18.39
CA SER A 434 -6.66 20.33 -18.45
C SER A 434 -7.21 20.59 -19.85
N ASP A 435 -6.34 20.80 -20.84
CA ASP A 435 -6.72 21.22 -22.21
C ASP A 435 -6.79 20.06 -23.23
N SER A 436 -6.77 18.79 -22.80
CA SER A 436 -6.91 17.65 -23.73
C SER A 436 -7.76 16.51 -23.19
N ASP A 437 -8.59 15.91 -24.06
CA ASP A 437 -9.51 14.78 -23.85
C ASP A 437 -8.83 13.43 -23.43
N SER A 438 -7.80 13.45 -22.57
CA SER A 438 -7.03 12.26 -22.18
C SER A 438 -7.12 11.93 -20.69
N ASP A 439 -7.50 10.68 -20.40
CA ASP A 439 -7.44 9.93 -19.14
C ASP A 439 -7.43 10.75 -17.84
N ASP A 440 -8.62 11.24 -17.44
CA ASP A 440 -8.90 12.04 -16.24
C ASP A 440 -8.30 11.49 -14.93
N GLU A 441 -8.07 10.18 -14.82
CA GLU A 441 -7.63 9.52 -13.58
C GLU A 441 -6.13 9.77 -13.27
N CYS A 442 -5.28 9.94 -14.29
CA CYS A 442 -3.85 10.20 -14.13
C CYS A 442 -3.57 11.65 -13.67
N ASN A 443 -4.46 12.58 -14.04
CA ASN A 443 -4.34 14.01 -13.75
C ASN A 443 -4.79 14.41 -12.33
N THR A 444 -5.17 13.43 -11.51
CA THR A 444 -5.43 13.65 -10.09
C THR A 444 -4.12 13.81 -9.33
N LEU A 445 -4.14 14.51 -8.19
CA LEU A 445 -2.98 14.56 -7.29
C LEU A 445 -2.50 13.15 -6.92
N ASN A 446 -3.43 12.23 -6.67
CA ASN A 446 -3.07 10.87 -6.30
C ASN A 446 -2.38 10.10 -7.43
N GLY A 447 -2.86 10.27 -8.67
CA GLY A 447 -2.22 9.73 -9.86
C GLY A 447 -0.81 10.29 -10.04
N LEU A 448 -0.64 11.60 -9.94
CA LEU A 448 0.67 12.26 -10.05
C LEU A 448 1.66 11.73 -9.01
N VAL A 449 1.27 11.73 -7.73
CA VAL A 449 2.14 11.28 -6.64
C VAL A 449 2.54 9.82 -6.85
N SER A 450 1.59 8.95 -7.18
CA SER A 450 1.88 7.56 -7.52
C SER A 450 2.92 7.45 -8.64
N GLU A 451 2.75 8.17 -9.75
CA GLU A 451 3.68 8.13 -10.89
C GLU A 451 5.08 8.66 -10.54
N VAL A 452 5.16 9.71 -9.72
CA VAL A 452 6.42 10.30 -9.26
C VAL A 452 7.25 9.28 -8.45
N PHE A 453 6.62 8.53 -7.55
CA PHE A 453 7.29 7.50 -6.75
C PHE A 453 7.54 6.20 -7.54
N ILE A 454 6.63 5.80 -8.43
CA ILE A 454 6.89 4.70 -9.38
C ILE A 454 8.12 5.01 -10.21
N ARG A 455 8.26 6.25 -10.69
CA ARG A 455 9.43 6.64 -11.48
C ARG A 455 10.71 6.48 -10.67
N PHE A 456 10.73 6.86 -9.38
CA PHE A 456 11.86 6.59 -8.50
C PHE A 456 12.25 5.09 -8.51
N PHE A 457 11.28 4.20 -8.32
CA PHE A 457 11.55 2.76 -8.31
C PHE A 457 11.95 2.20 -9.67
N VAL A 458 11.39 2.70 -10.76
CA VAL A 458 11.81 2.30 -12.12
C VAL A 458 13.28 2.65 -12.34
N GLU A 459 13.74 3.80 -11.84
CA GLU A 459 15.14 4.22 -11.94
C GLU A 459 16.10 3.37 -11.10
N THR A 460 15.66 2.87 -9.94
CA THR A 460 16.50 2.09 -9.02
C THR A 460 16.45 0.59 -9.30
N VAL A 461 15.28 0.04 -9.57
CA VAL A 461 15.03 -1.41 -9.65
C VAL A 461 14.36 -1.86 -10.95
N GLY A 462 14.03 -0.96 -11.88
CA GLY A 462 13.29 -1.33 -13.10
C GLY A 462 13.98 -2.35 -14.02
N HIS A 463 15.30 -2.52 -13.91
CA HIS A 463 16.06 -3.53 -14.65
C HIS A 463 16.07 -4.92 -14.01
N TYR A 464 15.36 -5.15 -12.90
CA TYR A 464 15.36 -6.42 -12.15
C TYR A 464 15.07 -7.64 -13.05
N SER A 465 14.16 -7.48 -14.02
CA SER A 465 13.69 -8.57 -14.89
C SER A 465 14.79 -9.12 -15.80
N LEU A 466 15.85 -8.36 -16.06
CA LEU A 466 17.03 -8.81 -16.80
C LEU A 466 17.91 -9.78 -15.99
N PHE A 467 17.69 -9.86 -14.68
CA PHE A 467 18.48 -10.66 -13.73
C PHE A 467 17.67 -11.79 -13.09
N LEU A 468 16.46 -12.05 -13.58
CA LEU A 468 15.69 -13.24 -13.24
C LEU A 468 15.99 -14.33 -14.27
N THR A 469 16.87 -15.26 -13.91
CA THR A 469 17.25 -16.38 -14.79
C THR A 469 16.46 -17.64 -14.47
N GLN A 470 16.17 -18.45 -15.49
CA GLN A 470 15.51 -19.73 -15.32
C GLN A 470 16.54 -20.86 -15.32
N SER A 471 16.51 -21.70 -14.29
CA SER A 471 17.29 -22.93 -14.18
C SER A 471 16.76 -23.98 -15.16
N GLU A 472 17.57 -25.01 -15.45
CA GLU A 472 17.19 -26.18 -16.25
C GLU A 472 15.95 -26.90 -15.69
N LYS A 473 15.71 -26.79 -14.38
CA LYS A 473 14.53 -27.34 -13.69
C LYS A 473 13.28 -26.46 -13.79
N GLY A 474 13.35 -25.34 -14.51
CA GLY A 474 12.26 -24.37 -14.66
C GLY A 474 12.11 -23.37 -13.51
N GLU A 475 12.91 -23.50 -12.46
CA GLU A 475 12.95 -22.58 -11.30
C GLU A 475 13.54 -21.23 -11.69
N ARG A 476 12.92 -20.13 -11.25
CA ARG A 476 13.45 -18.78 -11.46
C ARG A 476 14.28 -18.35 -10.26
N ALA A 477 15.46 -17.81 -10.54
CA ALA A 477 16.39 -17.33 -9.53
C ALA A 477 16.90 -15.92 -9.89
N PHE A 478 16.92 -15.03 -8.90
CA PHE A 478 17.38 -13.66 -9.03
C PHE A 478 18.89 -13.52 -8.81
N GLN A 479 19.59 -13.00 -9.81
CA GLN A 479 21.03 -12.75 -9.77
C GLN A 479 21.37 -11.44 -9.06
N ARG A 480 21.30 -11.47 -7.72
CA ARG A 480 21.48 -10.33 -6.81
C ARG A 480 22.69 -9.45 -7.13
N GLU A 481 23.88 -10.03 -7.19
CA GLU A 481 25.12 -9.28 -7.39
C GLU A 481 25.25 -8.69 -8.79
N ALA A 482 24.84 -9.44 -9.81
CA ALA A 482 24.86 -8.98 -11.20
C ALA A 482 23.90 -7.79 -11.38
N PHE A 483 22.70 -7.87 -10.80
CA PHE A 483 21.71 -6.80 -10.79
C PHE A 483 22.29 -5.51 -10.22
N ARG A 484 22.93 -5.57 -9.05
CA ARG A 484 23.56 -4.39 -8.42
C ARG A 484 24.71 -3.86 -9.27
N LYS A 485 25.63 -4.74 -9.71
CA LYS A 485 26.85 -4.33 -10.46
C LYS A 485 26.55 -3.72 -11.82
N SER A 486 25.43 -4.07 -12.43
CA SER A 486 24.97 -3.52 -13.72
C SER A 486 24.63 -2.04 -13.69
N VAL A 487 24.34 -1.47 -12.52
CA VAL A 487 23.99 -0.05 -12.37
C VAL A 487 25.24 0.81 -12.55
N ALA A 488 25.17 1.82 -13.42
CA ALA A 488 26.30 2.72 -13.67
C ALA A 488 26.61 3.63 -12.47
N SER A 489 25.59 4.19 -11.83
CA SER A 489 25.73 5.12 -10.70
C SER A 489 26.25 4.44 -9.43
N LYS A 490 27.35 4.95 -8.86
CA LYS A 490 27.91 4.50 -7.57
C LYS A 490 26.94 4.76 -6.41
N SER A 491 26.26 5.92 -6.42
CA SER A 491 25.28 6.29 -5.39
C SER A 491 24.07 5.37 -5.39
N ILE A 492 23.54 4.99 -6.57
CA ILE A 492 22.43 4.01 -6.65
C ILE A 492 22.92 2.62 -6.21
N ARG A 493 24.15 2.21 -6.57
CA ARG A 493 24.72 0.93 -6.10
C ARG A 493 24.83 0.84 -4.58
N ARG A 494 25.25 1.92 -3.91
CA ARG A 494 25.28 2.01 -2.44
C ARG A 494 23.87 1.91 -1.86
N PHE A 495 22.92 2.68 -2.37
CA PHE A 495 21.52 2.56 -1.95
C PHE A 495 21.00 1.11 -2.09
N LEU A 496 21.23 0.48 -3.25
CA LEU A 496 20.80 -0.89 -3.49
C LEU A 496 21.47 -1.91 -2.56
N GLU A 497 22.74 -1.72 -2.22
CA GLU A 497 23.44 -2.60 -1.26
C GLU A 497 22.72 -2.67 0.09
N VAL A 498 22.12 -1.57 0.54
CA VAL A 498 21.32 -1.53 1.77
C VAL A 498 19.88 -1.98 1.51
N PHE A 499 19.21 -1.36 0.53
CA PHE A 499 17.79 -1.59 0.27
C PHE A 499 17.49 -3.04 -0.10
N MET A 500 18.39 -3.70 -0.83
CA MET A 500 18.18 -5.08 -1.22
C MET A 500 18.22 -6.05 -0.03
N GLU A 501 18.74 -5.64 1.13
CA GLU A 501 18.68 -6.45 2.36
C GLU A 501 17.28 -6.42 2.97
N SER A 502 16.48 -5.37 2.75
CA SER A 502 15.14 -5.23 3.35
C SER A 502 14.18 -6.40 3.07
N GLN A 503 13.26 -6.67 4.00
CA GLN A 503 12.17 -7.63 3.78
C GLN A 503 11.27 -7.22 2.62
N MET A 504 11.05 -5.92 2.43
CA MET A 504 10.30 -5.41 1.29
C MET A 504 10.90 -5.84 -0.05
N PHE A 505 12.21 -5.62 -0.24
CA PHE A 505 12.88 -5.99 -1.49
C PHE A 505 12.88 -7.50 -1.70
N ALA A 506 13.15 -8.23 -0.62
CA ALA A 506 13.07 -9.67 -0.65
C ALA A 506 11.65 -10.08 -1.12
N GLY A 507 10.59 -9.64 -0.42
CA GLY A 507 9.18 -9.93 -0.71
C GLY A 507 8.84 -9.75 -2.19
N PHE A 508 9.27 -8.61 -2.73
CA PHE A 508 9.12 -8.26 -4.14
C PHE A 508 9.77 -9.26 -5.11
N ILE A 509 10.98 -9.74 -4.81
CA ILE A 509 11.69 -10.71 -5.66
C ILE A 509 11.06 -12.10 -5.57
N GLN A 510 10.78 -12.59 -4.37
CA GLN A 510 10.23 -13.93 -4.17
C GLN A 510 8.88 -14.08 -4.88
N ASP A 511 8.00 -13.09 -4.77
CA ASP A 511 6.74 -13.07 -5.50
C ASP A 511 6.95 -13.21 -7.02
N ARG A 512 7.97 -12.54 -7.57
CA ARG A 512 8.29 -12.59 -9.00
C ARG A 512 8.98 -13.88 -9.44
N GLU A 513 9.68 -14.55 -8.54
CA GLU A 513 10.24 -15.89 -8.76
C GLU A 513 9.13 -16.96 -8.78
N LEU A 514 8.18 -16.87 -7.85
CA LEU A 514 7.10 -17.86 -7.65
C LEU A 514 5.96 -17.76 -8.67
N ARG A 515 5.67 -16.59 -9.23
CA ARG A 515 4.59 -16.44 -10.23
C ARG A 515 4.81 -17.43 -11.39
N LYS A 516 3.75 -17.86 -12.08
CA LYS A 516 3.87 -18.65 -13.34
C LYS A 516 3.86 -17.77 -14.58
N CYS A 517 3.23 -16.61 -14.48
CA CYS A 517 3.14 -15.60 -15.54
C CYS A 517 3.99 -14.37 -15.23
N ARG A 518 4.20 -13.49 -16.23
CA ARG A 518 4.75 -12.15 -15.97
C ARG A 518 3.81 -11.38 -15.05
N ALA A 519 4.37 -10.69 -14.06
CA ALA A 519 3.62 -9.75 -13.24
C ALA A 519 2.92 -8.71 -14.15
N LYS A 520 1.73 -8.29 -13.76
CA LYS A 520 0.93 -7.28 -14.46
C LYS A 520 0.56 -6.21 -13.44
N GLY A 521 0.80 -4.95 -13.78
CA GLY A 521 0.59 -3.81 -12.89
C GLY A 521 1.16 -2.54 -13.50
N LEU A 522 0.86 -1.39 -12.89
CA LEU A 522 1.35 -0.11 -13.41
C LEU A 522 2.87 -0.05 -13.35
N PHE A 523 3.50 -0.55 -12.27
CA PHE A 523 4.95 -0.62 -12.17
C PHE A 523 5.55 -1.44 -13.32
N GLU A 524 5.01 -2.62 -13.62
CA GLU A 524 5.48 -3.47 -14.72
C GLU A 524 5.31 -2.78 -16.08
N GLN A 525 4.20 -2.07 -16.29
CA GLN A 525 3.98 -1.28 -17.49
C GLN A 525 5.05 -0.19 -17.64
N ARG A 526 5.41 0.52 -16.56
CA ARG A 526 6.49 1.52 -16.57
C ARG A 526 7.87 0.89 -16.76
N VAL A 527 8.10 -0.31 -16.20
CA VAL A 527 9.33 -1.07 -16.41
C VAL A 527 9.50 -1.46 -17.87
N GLU A 528 8.46 -1.96 -18.52
CA GLU A 528 8.51 -2.30 -19.95
C GLU A 528 8.87 -1.06 -20.80
N GLN A 529 8.23 0.08 -20.54
CA GLN A 529 8.55 1.36 -21.19
C GLN A 529 10.01 1.77 -20.95
N TYR A 530 10.49 1.66 -19.71
CA TYR A 530 11.86 1.99 -19.34
C TYR A 530 12.90 1.10 -20.04
N LEU A 531 12.63 -0.20 -20.16
CA LEU A 531 13.53 -1.15 -20.82
C LEU A 531 13.60 -0.92 -22.33
N GLU A 532 12.50 -0.48 -22.96
CA GLU A 532 12.48 -0.11 -24.39
C GLU A 532 13.32 1.13 -24.70
N GLU A 533 13.51 2.03 -23.72
CA GLU A 533 14.38 3.22 -23.83
C GLU A 533 15.87 2.92 -23.65
N LEU A 534 16.24 1.74 -23.13
CA LEU A 534 17.64 1.42 -22.90
C LEU A 534 18.36 1.22 -24.25
N PRO A 535 19.55 1.82 -24.44
CA PRO A 535 20.36 1.55 -25.64
C PRO A 535 20.66 0.05 -25.70
N ASP A 536 20.69 -0.52 -26.92
CA ASP A 536 20.88 -1.96 -27.15
C ASP A 536 22.12 -2.50 -26.41
N THR A 537 21.90 -2.98 -25.18
CA THR A 537 22.77 -3.91 -24.47
C THR A 537 22.55 -5.30 -25.07
N GLU A 538 23.55 -6.16 -25.16
CA GLU A 538 23.42 -7.50 -25.78
C GLU A 538 22.24 -8.32 -25.19
N GLN A 539 21.86 -8.09 -23.93
CA GLN A 539 20.66 -8.66 -23.30
C GLN A 539 19.31 -8.14 -23.87
N SER A 540 19.27 -6.93 -24.45
CA SER A 540 18.11 -6.39 -25.21
C SER A 540 17.87 -7.21 -26.47
N GLY A 541 18.93 -7.73 -27.10
CA GLY A 541 18.85 -8.62 -28.25
C GLY A 541 18.11 -9.91 -27.93
N MET A 542 18.33 -10.49 -26.75
CA MET A 542 17.66 -11.73 -26.31
C MET A 542 16.17 -11.48 -25.98
N ASN A 543 15.83 -10.30 -25.42
CA ASN A 543 14.44 -9.89 -25.23
C ASN A 543 13.71 -9.61 -26.56
N LYS A 544 14.40 -9.03 -27.55
CA LYS A 544 13.89 -8.89 -28.94
C LYS A 544 13.73 -10.26 -29.61
N PHE A 545 14.64 -11.20 -29.37
CA PHE A 545 14.59 -12.57 -29.90
C PHE A 545 13.42 -13.37 -29.32
N LEU A 546 13.20 -13.32 -27.99
CA LEU A 546 12.06 -13.94 -27.32
C LEU A 546 10.72 -13.30 -27.73
N ARG A 547 10.65 -11.97 -27.90
CA ARG A 547 9.49 -11.28 -28.51
C ARG A 547 9.27 -11.72 -29.96
N GLY A 548 10.34 -11.93 -30.73
CA GLY A 548 10.30 -12.42 -32.11
C GLY A 548 9.79 -13.86 -32.23
N LEU A 549 10.16 -14.74 -31.28
CA LEU A 549 9.69 -16.12 -31.20
C LEU A 549 8.19 -16.20 -30.87
N GLY A 550 7.70 -15.39 -29.93
CA GLY A 550 6.28 -15.32 -29.60
C GLY A 550 5.41 -14.83 -30.77
N ASN A 551 5.92 -13.90 -31.57
CA ASN A 551 5.24 -13.45 -32.79
C ASN A 551 5.31 -14.49 -33.91
N LYS A 552 6.44 -15.19 -34.10
CA LYS A 552 6.59 -16.25 -35.12
C LYS A 552 5.77 -17.50 -34.80
N MET A 553 5.62 -17.89 -33.54
CA MET A 553 4.75 -19.02 -33.14
C MET A 553 3.26 -18.76 -33.41
N LYS A 554 2.81 -17.50 -33.33
CA LYS A 554 1.43 -17.12 -33.72
C LYS A 554 1.17 -17.26 -35.23
N PHE A 555 2.19 -17.17 -36.07
CA PHE A 555 2.07 -17.41 -37.51
C PHE A 555 2.08 -18.89 -37.90
N LEU A 556 2.61 -19.77 -37.03
CA LEU A 556 2.62 -21.22 -37.27
C LEU A 556 1.31 -21.93 -36.87
N HIS A 557 0.41 -21.27 -36.11
CA HIS A 557 -0.92 -21.79 -35.81
C HIS A 557 -2.01 -21.36 -36.82
N LYS A 558 -1.65 -20.63 -37.88
CA LYS A 558 -2.62 -20.15 -38.90
C LYS A 558 -2.43 -20.77 -40.29
N LYS A 559 -1.64 -21.83 -40.37
CA LYS A 559 -1.55 -22.72 -41.54
C LYS A 559 -1.55 -24.17 -41.06
N ASN A 560 -2.75 -24.68 -40.84
CA ASN A 560 -3.18 -26.03 -41.20
C ASN A 560 -4.70 -26.06 -41.14
#